data_AF-A0A1H9R0M4-F1
#
_entry.id   AF-A0A1H9R0M4-F1
#
_cell.length_a   1.000
_cell.length_b   1.000
_cell.length_c   1.000
_cell.angle_alpha   90.00
_cell.angle_beta   90.00
_cell.angle_gamma   90.00
#
_symmetry.space_group_name_H-M   'P 1'
#
loop_
_entity.id
_entity.type
_entity.pdbx_description
1 polymer ?
#
loop_
_entity_poly.entity_id
_entity_poly.type
_entity_poly.pdbx_seq_one_letter_code
_entity_poly.pdbx_strand_id
1 'polypeptide(L)'
;MKAVLLALLMFAAGGPATAELLWNRSGLPATFPLQVQSDPGLHWRVTLRDADTEEPALAAHFEGGAFFRVLVPPGTYVLHFEAGPHWTGEGFGPDGPSRSFDFDRPLTFEVRGVGRKAGHIVDLRGEDEMAAASARRQVICQDRRLDRVPDGPILLADREDMREGRPFDPFRFVEREVERPLFPRFRADVAARYC
;
A
#
# COMPACT_ATOMS: atom_id res chain seq x y z
N MET A 1 59.97 -3.99 7.57
CA MET A 1 58.86 -3.61 8.48
C MET A 1 57.59 -3.56 7.65
N LYS A 2 56.65 -4.49 7.89
CA LYS A 2 55.41 -4.63 7.11
C LYS A 2 54.35 -3.69 7.69
N ALA A 3 53.92 -2.68 6.94
CA ALA A 3 52.72 -1.91 7.25
C ALA A 3 51.59 -2.45 6.36
N VAL A 4 50.75 -3.31 6.94
CA VAL A 4 49.45 -3.68 6.37
C VAL A 4 48.44 -2.83 7.15
N LEU A 5 48.00 -1.72 6.56
CA LEU A 5 46.91 -0.93 7.13
C LEU A 5 45.60 -1.41 6.51
N LEU A 6 44.79 -1.99 7.39
CA LEU A 6 43.50 -2.59 7.21
C LEU A 6 42.53 -1.62 6.49
N ALA A 7 42.06 -2.00 5.30
CA ALA A 7 40.92 -1.34 4.65
C ALA A 7 39.63 -1.77 5.37
N LEU A 8 39.07 -0.86 6.16
CA LEU A 8 37.73 -1.00 6.74
C LEU A 8 36.70 -0.80 5.62
N LEU A 9 36.23 -1.90 5.05
CA LEU A 9 35.01 -1.96 4.26
C LEU A 9 33.83 -1.74 5.20
N MET A 10 33.33 -0.50 5.29
CA MET A 10 31.99 -0.26 5.83
C MET A 10 30.98 -0.89 4.86
N PHE A 11 30.48 -2.07 5.22
CA PHE A 11 29.27 -2.60 4.62
C PHE A 11 28.10 -1.73 5.09
N ALA A 12 27.65 -0.81 4.25
CA ALA A 12 26.34 -0.20 4.39
C ALA A 12 25.30 -1.32 4.20
N ALA A 13 24.85 -1.88 5.32
CA ALA A 13 23.70 -2.77 5.33
C ALA A 13 22.47 -1.92 5.00
N GLY A 14 22.09 -1.86 3.72
CA GLY A 14 20.80 -1.34 3.30
C GLY A 14 19.70 -2.22 3.86
N GLY A 15 19.27 -1.93 5.09
CA GLY A 15 18.06 -2.50 5.67
C GLY A 15 16.81 -2.09 4.86
N PRO A 16 15.66 -2.74 5.07
CA PRO A 16 14.42 -2.27 4.47
C PRO A 16 14.21 -0.81 4.89
N ALA A 17 14.07 0.10 3.93
CA ALA A 17 13.76 1.50 4.24
C ALA A 17 12.55 1.55 5.17
N THR A 18 12.70 2.26 6.28
CA THR A 18 11.59 2.57 7.18
C THR A 18 10.62 3.47 6.42
N ALA A 19 9.47 2.90 6.09
CA ALA A 19 8.38 3.54 5.37
C ALA A 19 7.19 3.58 6.32
N GLU A 20 6.69 4.77 6.62
CA GLU A 20 5.63 4.96 7.62
C GLU A 20 4.50 5.82 7.06
N LEU A 21 3.27 5.32 7.18
CA LEU A 21 2.08 6.14 6.94
C LEU A 21 1.86 7.03 8.16
N LEU A 22 1.94 8.35 7.99
CA LEU A 22 1.75 9.30 9.10
C LEU A 22 0.26 9.45 9.42
N TRP A 23 -0.58 9.63 8.39
CA TRP A 23 -2.03 9.75 8.55
C TRP A 23 -2.76 9.63 7.21
N ASN A 24 -4.06 9.31 7.27
CA ASN A 24 -5.01 9.35 6.14
C ASN A 24 -6.28 10.09 6.58
N ARG A 25 -6.56 11.24 5.97
CA ARG A 25 -7.71 12.12 6.26
C ARG A 25 -8.77 12.12 5.17
N SER A 26 -8.55 11.40 4.07
CA SER A 26 -9.48 11.34 2.93
C SER A 26 -10.85 10.73 3.25
N GLY A 27 -10.98 9.99 4.36
CA GLY A 27 -12.16 9.16 4.65
C GLY A 27 -12.31 7.94 3.73
N LEU A 28 -11.36 7.71 2.83
CA LEU A 28 -11.37 6.64 1.84
C LEU A 28 -10.28 5.59 2.12
N PRO A 29 -10.49 4.33 1.71
CA PRO A 29 -9.51 3.27 1.92
C PRO A 29 -8.29 3.44 1.02
N ALA A 30 -7.11 3.42 1.64
CA ALA A 30 -5.82 3.43 0.96
C ALA A 30 -5.58 2.10 0.22
N THR A 31 -5.71 2.09 -1.11
CA THR A 31 -5.79 0.84 -1.90
C THR A 31 -5.04 0.86 -3.24
N PHE A 32 -4.52 2.00 -3.68
CA PHE A 32 -3.75 2.15 -4.92
C PHE A 32 -2.27 2.34 -4.62
N PRO A 33 -1.35 1.72 -5.38
CA PRO A 33 0.08 1.81 -5.06
C PRO A 33 0.65 3.16 -5.52
N LEU A 34 1.37 3.82 -4.61
CA LEU A 34 2.34 4.86 -4.91
C LEU A 34 3.71 4.31 -4.53
N GLN A 35 4.65 4.32 -5.48
CA GLN A 35 6.04 4.00 -5.23
C GLN A 35 6.90 5.25 -5.47
N VAL A 36 7.86 5.51 -4.59
CA VAL A 36 8.82 6.60 -4.76
C VAL A 36 10.24 6.03 -4.75
N GLN A 37 11.08 6.54 -5.64
CA GLN A 37 12.51 6.23 -5.73
C GLN A 37 13.29 7.51 -5.45
N SER A 38 14.22 7.47 -4.50
CA SER A 38 15.07 8.61 -4.18
C SER A 38 16.47 8.13 -3.83
N ASP A 39 17.45 9.03 -3.92
CA ASP A 39 18.81 8.75 -3.48
C ASP A 39 18.88 8.61 -1.95
N PRO A 40 19.83 7.81 -1.42
CA PRO A 40 20.01 7.65 0.02
C PRO A 40 20.48 8.94 0.71
N GLY A 41 20.23 9.02 2.02
CA GLY A 41 20.82 10.04 2.89
C GLY A 41 19.89 11.18 3.32
N LEU A 42 18.67 11.24 2.79
CA LEU A 42 17.64 12.19 3.25
C LEU A 42 16.40 11.45 3.76
N HIS A 43 15.74 12.05 4.74
CA HIS A 43 14.37 11.74 5.08
C HIS A 43 13.43 12.52 4.17
N TRP A 44 12.31 11.91 3.83
CA TRP A 44 11.31 12.47 2.95
C TRP A 44 9.94 12.39 3.59
N ARG A 45 9.14 13.43 3.38
CA ARG A 45 7.70 13.44 3.61
C ARG A 45 7.01 13.68 2.28
N VAL A 46 6.06 12.83 1.95
CA VAL A 46 5.13 13.05 0.84
C VAL A 46 3.76 13.34 1.41
N THR A 47 3.14 14.42 0.93
CA THR A 47 1.75 14.77 1.24
C THR A 47 0.95 14.78 -0.05
N LEU A 48 -0.15 14.04 -0.08
CA LEU A 48 -1.12 14.07 -1.16
C LEU A 48 -2.15 15.15 -0.82
N ARG A 49 -2.28 16.14 -1.69
CA ARG A 49 -3.32 17.17 -1.63
C ARG A 49 -4.34 16.90 -2.72
N ASP A 50 -5.62 16.94 -2.39
CA ASP A 50 -6.68 16.81 -3.38
C ASP A 50 -6.50 17.87 -4.48
N ALA A 51 -6.59 17.47 -5.75
CA ALA A 51 -6.28 18.38 -6.85
C ALA A 51 -7.35 19.45 -7.07
N ASP A 52 -8.58 19.24 -6.59
CA ASP A 52 -9.68 20.18 -6.72
C ASP A 52 -9.79 21.11 -5.50
N THR A 53 -9.56 20.59 -4.29
CA THR A 53 -9.72 21.36 -3.04
C THR A 53 -8.40 21.80 -2.39
N GLU A 54 -7.27 21.27 -2.84
CA GLU A 54 -5.93 21.42 -2.24
C GLU A 54 -5.82 20.89 -0.79
N GLU A 55 -6.86 20.25 -0.27
CA GLU A 55 -6.87 19.76 1.10
C GLU A 55 -5.92 18.55 1.27
N PRO A 56 -5.11 18.51 2.35
CA PRO A 56 -4.24 17.37 2.61
C PRO A 56 -5.04 16.09 2.91
N ALA A 57 -4.93 15.10 2.03
CA ALA A 57 -5.69 13.85 2.08
C ALA A 57 -4.92 12.69 2.72
N LEU A 58 -3.61 12.61 2.51
CA LEU A 58 -2.73 11.58 3.10
C LEU A 58 -1.30 12.13 3.24
N ALA A 59 -0.57 11.72 4.27
CA ALA A 59 0.88 11.90 4.31
C ALA A 59 1.62 10.65 4.77
N ALA A 60 2.83 10.50 4.26
CA ALA A 60 3.73 9.42 4.62
C ALA A 60 5.18 9.90 4.70
N HIS A 61 5.96 9.22 5.53
CA HIS A 61 7.39 9.43 5.70
C HIS A 61 8.18 8.24 5.16
N PHE A 62 9.37 8.52 4.64
CA PHE A 62 10.33 7.48 4.28
C PHE A 62 11.76 7.98 4.34
N GLU A 63 12.69 7.07 4.59
CA GLU A 63 14.12 7.29 4.36
C GLU A 63 14.48 6.97 2.90
N GLY A 64 15.28 7.83 2.28
CA GLY A 64 15.73 7.67 0.90
C GLY A 64 16.69 6.49 0.71
N GLY A 65 16.82 6.03 -0.54
CA GLY A 65 17.75 4.97 -0.94
C GLY A 65 17.06 3.66 -1.35
N ALA A 66 16.06 3.19 -0.59
CA ALA A 66 15.25 2.04 -1.00
C ALA A 66 13.92 2.49 -1.65
N PHE A 67 13.27 1.59 -2.38
CA PHE A 67 11.95 1.88 -2.95
C PHE A 67 10.90 2.02 -1.86
N PHE A 68 10.44 3.25 -1.64
CA PHE A 68 9.30 3.53 -0.79
C PHE A 68 8.02 3.10 -1.49
N ARG A 69 7.13 2.41 -0.77
CA ARG A 69 5.82 2.01 -1.28
C ARG A 69 4.75 2.30 -0.23
N VAL A 70 3.70 2.98 -0.65
CA VAL A 70 2.53 3.26 0.18
C VAL A 70 1.27 3.06 -0.62
N LEU A 71 0.19 2.64 0.05
CA LEU A 71 -1.13 2.62 -0.55
C LEU A 71 -1.80 3.97 -0.33
N VAL A 72 -2.46 4.47 -1.36
CA VAL A 72 -3.15 5.76 -1.35
C VAL A 72 -4.62 5.59 -1.70
N PRO A 73 -5.49 6.52 -1.26
CA PRO A 73 -6.90 6.49 -1.61
C PRO A 73 -7.14 6.74 -3.11
N PRO A 74 -8.30 6.37 -3.65
CA PRO A 74 -8.69 6.80 -5.00
C PRO A 74 -8.89 8.31 -5.05
N GLY A 75 -8.47 8.92 -6.15
CA GLY A 75 -8.60 10.36 -6.37
C GLY A 75 -7.54 10.91 -7.31
N THR A 76 -7.57 12.22 -7.54
CA THR A 76 -6.51 12.94 -8.25
C THR A 76 -5.81 13.85 -7.25
N TYR A 77 -4.49 13.73 -7.15
CA TYR A 77 -3.72 14.42 -6.11
C TYR A 77 -2.52 15.16 -6.68
N VAL A 78 -2.25 16.35 -6.14
CA VAL A 78 -0.94 16.99 -6.23
C VAL A 78 -0.06 16.43 -5.12
N LEU A 79 1.13 15.96 -5.48
CA LEU A 79 2.08 15.42 -4.50
C LEU A 79 3.01 16.56 -4.06
N HIS A 80 3.02 16.85 -2.77
CA HIS A 80 3.97 17.76 -2.15
C HIS A 80 5.07 16.94 -1.47
N PHE A 81 6.33 17.20 -1.83
CA PHE A 81 7.49 16.56 -1.24
C PHE A 81 8.26 17.54 -0.37
N GLU A 82 8.67 17.07 0.78
CA GLU A 82 9.63 17.75 1.66
C GLU A 82 10.75 16.78 2.00
N ALA A 83 12.00 17.26 2.02
CA ALA A 83 13.16 16.46 2.34
C ALA A 83 14.07 17.17 3.33
N GLY A 84 14.77 16.41 4.15
CA GLY A 84 15.72 16.95 5.12
C GLY A 84 16.64 15.90 5.73
N PRO A 85 17.79 16.32 6.29
CA PRO A 85 18.74 15.40 6.91
C PRO A 85 18.28 14.86 8.26
N HIS A 86 17.25 15.46 8.87
CA HIS A 86 16.79 15.13 10.21
C HIS A 86 15.27 14.91 10.24
N TRP A 87 14.83 13.87 10.95
CA TRP A 87 13.42 13.58 11.17
C TRP A 87 13.19 13.31 12.66
N THR A 88 12.21 13.99 13.25
CA THR A 88 11.91 13.90 14.70
C THR A 88 10.78 12.93 15.02
N GLY A 89 10.19 12.28 14.02
CA GLY A 89 8.95 11.50 14.14
C GLY A 89 7.72 12.28 13.68
N GLU A 90 7.67 13.58 13.97
CA GLU A 90 6.54 14.45 13.61
C GLU A 90 6.86 15.41 12.45
N GLY A 91 8.14 15.64 12.17
CA GLY A 91 8.59 16.55 11.13
C GLY A 91 10.11 16.68 11.05
N PHE A 92 10.58 17.74 10.40
CA PHE A 92 12.01 18.01 10.17
C PHE A 92 12.68 18.84 11.27
N GLY A 93 12.05 18.97 12.44
CA GLY A 93 12.57 19.76 13.56
C GLY A 93 12.59 21.27 13.28
N PRO A 94 13.35 22.06 14.09
CA PRO A 94 13.38 23.52 14.02
C PRO A 94 13.96 24.08 12.72
N ASP A 95 14.92 23.38 12.12
CA ASP A 95 15.57 23.80 10.87
C ASP A 95 14.65 23.63 9.66
N GLY A 96 13.57 22.85 9.82
CA GLY A 96 12.64 22.56 8.75
C GLY A 96 13.24 21.66 7.66
N PRO A 97 12.48 21.41 6.58
CA PRO A 97 12.99 20.66 5.45
C PRO A 97 14.03 21.48 4.68
N SER A 98 15.08 20.82 4.20
CA SER A 98 16.07 21.44 3.31
C SER A 98 15.58 21.57 1.86
N ARG A 99 14.55 20.81 1.49
CA ARG A 99 13.89 20.88 0.17
C ARG A 99 12.38 20.78 0.34
N SER A 100 11.63 21.57 -0.42
CA SER A 100 10.17 21.49 -0.46
C SER A 100 9.68 21.86 -1.86
N PHE A 101 8.85 21.02 -2.48
CA PHE A 101 8.33 21.25 -3.81
C PHE A 101 7.04 20.48 -4.08
N ASP A 102 6.23 21.01 -4.99
CA ASP A 102 5.09 20.30 -5.55
C ASP A 102 5.53 19.55 -6.82
N PHE A 103 4.94 18.39 -7.03
CA PHE A 103 5.10 17.62 -8.25
C PHE A 103 4.20 18.24 -9.33
N ASP A 104 4.81 18.71 -10.42
CA ASP A 104 4.16 19.57 -11.44
C ASP A 104 2.88 19.02 -12.08
N ARG A 105 2.65 17.70 -12.03
CA ARG A 105 1.49 17.06 -12.65
C ARG A 105 0.69 16.25 -11.65
N PRO A 106 -0.61 16.56 -11.45
CA PRO A 106 -1.47 15.73 -10.61
C PRO A 106 -1.48 14.26 -11.04
N LEU A 107 -1.52 13.36 -10.07
CA LEU A 107 -1.55 11.93 -10.28
C LEU A 107 -2.94 11.38 -9.94
N THR A 108 -3.56 10.70 -10.92
CA THR A 108 -4.87 10.07 -10.74
C THR A 108 -4.72 8.59 -10.37
N PHE A 109 -5.32 8.20 -9.25
CA PHE A 109 -5.37 6.84 -8.71
C PHE A 109 -6.80 6.31 -8.83
N GLU A 110 -7.01 5.38 -9.74
CA GLU A 110 -8.36 4.92 -10.10
C GLU A 110 -8.34 3.47 -10.61
N VAL A 111 -9.52 2.85 -10.63
CA VAL A 111 -9.71 1.59 -11.35
C VAL A 111 -9.93 1.91 -12.83
N ARG A 112 -9.13 1.33 -13.72
CA ARG A 112 -9.28 1.44 -15.18
C ARG A 112 -9.78 0.14 -15.77
N GLY A 113 -10.87 0.21 -16.53
CA GLY A 113 -11.45 -0.97 -17.19
C GLY A 113 -11.86 -2.06 -16.19
N VAL A 114 -11.63 -3.33 -16.54
CA VAL A 114 -11.98 -4.47 -15.68
C VAL A 114 -10.82 -4.81 -14.75
N GLY A 115 -10.89 -4.38 -13.49
CA GLY A 115 -10.01 -4.86 -12.42
C GLY A 115 -8.56 -4.39 -12.45
N ARG A 116 -8.21 -3.33 -13.20
CA ARG A 116 -6.85 -2.78 -13.19
C ARG A 116 -6.79 -1.56 -12.28
N LYS A 117 -5.95 -1.59 -11.25
CA LYS A 117 -5.68 -0.43 -10.40
C LYS A 117 -4.53 0.37 -11.02
N ALA A 118 -4.79 1.63 -11.34
CA ALA A 118 -3.77 2.57 -11.78
C ALA A 118 -3.08 3.18 -10.55
N GLY A 119 -1.78 2.93 -10.42
CA GLY A 119 -0.91 3.62 -9.47
C GLY A 119 0.26 4.27 -10.19
N HIS A 120 1.25 4.74 -9.44
CA HIS A 120 2.34 5.54 -9.99
C HIS A 120 3.67 5.22 -9.32
N ILE A 121 4.74 5.29 -10.11
CA ILE A 121 6.12 5.32 -9.63
C ILE A 121 6.63 6.74 -9.87
N VAL A 122 7.02 7.43 -8.81
CA VAL A 122 7.72 8.71 -8.84
C VAL A 122 9.22 8.45 -8.67
N ASP A 123 10.02 8.99 -9.57
CA ASP A 123 11.47 8.95 -9.52
C ASP A 123 11.99 10.35 -9.16
N LEU A 124 12.78 10.43 -8.09
CA LEU A 124 13.38 11.65 -7.54
C LEU A 124 14.93 11.56 -7.55
N ARG A 125 15.51 10.53 -8.21
CA ARG A 125 16.95 10.27 -8.19
C ARG A 125 17.71 11.14 -9.17
N GLY A 126 18.89 11.64 -8.76
CA GLY A 126 19.74 12.50 -9.60
C GLY A 126 19.10 13.84 -9.92
N GLU A 127 18.07 14.23 -9.17
CA GLU A 127 17.33 15.47 -9.36
C GLU A 127 17.81 16.50 -8.34
N ASP A 128 18.65 17.40 -8.82
CA ASP A 128 19.08 18.57 -8.06
C ASP A 128 18.09 19.75 -8.17
N GLU A 129 17.14 19.69 -9.11
CA GLU A 129 16.14 20.75 -9.34
C GLU A 129 14.69 20.23 -9.39
N MET A 130 13.79 21.08 -8.86
CA MET A 130 12.36 20.87 -8.63
C MET A 130 11.53 20.41 -9.84
N ALA A 131 12.03 20.60 -11.07
CA ALA A 131 11.31 20.36 -12.33
C ALA A 131 11.65 19.04 -13.04
N ALA A 132 12.54 18.21 -12.47
CA ALA A 132 12.99 16.97 -13.12
C ALA A 132 12.11 15.76 -12.77
N ALA A 133 11.36 15.84 -11.65
CA ALA A 133 10.63 14.72 -11.06
C ALA A 133 9.74 14.04 -12.09
N SER A 134 10.03 12.77 -12.35
CA SER A 134 9.32 11.99 -13.35
C SER A 134 8.39 10.99 -12.70
N ALA A 135 7.15 10.94 -13.18
CA ALA A 135 6.17 9.94 -12.80
C ALA A 135 5.84 9.05 -13.98
N ARG A 136 5.85 7.74 -13.74
CA ARG A 136 5.36 6.75 -14.70
C ARG A 136 4.21 5.98 -14.10
N ARG A 137 3.22 5.69 -14.94
CA ARG A 137 2.07 4.87 -14.57
C ARG A 137 2.52 3.45 -14.25
N GLN A 138 1.98 2.91 -13.17
CA GLN A 138 2.08 1.51 -12.80
C GLN A 138 0.67 0.91 -12.82
N VAL A 139 0.53 -0.30 -13.35
CA VAL A 139 -0.77 -0.96 -13.41
C VAL A 139 -0.70 -2.25 -12.62
N ILE A 140 -1.62 -2.39 -11.66
CA ILE A 140 -1.83 -3.66 -10.97
C ILE A 140 -3.07 -4.31 -11.57
N CYS A 141 -2.90 -5.50 -12.13
CA CYS A 141 -3.98 -6.35 -12.60
C CYS A 141 -4.52 -7.15 -11.41
N GLN A 142 -5.82 -7.03 -11.12
CA GLN A 142 -6.52 -7.94 -10.23
C GLN A 142 -7.06 -9.10 -11.04
N ASP A 143 -6.48 -10.28 -10.84
CA ASP A 143 -7.01 -11.52 -11.39
C ASP A 143 -8.09 -12.07 -10.45
N ARG A 144 -9.20 -12.55 -11.03
CA ARG A 144 -10.30 -13.17 -10.28
C ARG A 144 -10.24 -14.67 -10.56
N ARG A 145 -9.79 -15.43 -9.58
CA ARG A 145 -9.86 -16.89 -9.65
C ARG A 145 -11.15 -17.34 -8.96
N LEU A 146 -12.01 -18.02 -9.71
CA LEU A 146 -13.16 -18.73 -9.17
C LEU A 146 -12.69 -20.13 -8.79
N ASP A 147 -12.28 -20.32 -7.55
CA ASP A 147 -11.98 -21.65 -7.06
C ASP A 147 -13.30 -22.33 -6.64
N ARG A 148 -13.49 -23.55 -7.15
CA ARG A 148 -14.62 -24.39 -6.74
C ARG A 148 -14.39 -24.77 -5.29
N VAL A 149 -15.33 -24.39 -4.41
CA VAL A 149 -15.29 -24.87 -3.03
C VAL A 149 -15.59 -26.37 -3.08
N PRO A 150 -14.75 -27.24 -2.48
CA PRO A 150 -15.07 -28.65 -2.35
C PRO A 150 -16.45 -28.80 -1.71
N ASP A 151 -17.28 -29.71 -2.22
CA ASP A 151 -18.60 -30.02 -1.67
C ASP A 151 -18.42 -30.68 -0.30
N GLY A 152 -18.13 -29.87 0.73
CA GLY A 152 -18.04 -30.28 2.12
C GLY A 152 -19.41 -30.12 2.80
N PRO A 153 -19.68 -30.88 3.87
CA PRO A 153 -20.92 -30.75 4.61
C PRO A 153 -21.06 -29.31 5.11
N ILE A 154 -22.17 -28.67 4.74
CA ILE A 154 -22.53 -27.39 5.31
C ILE A 154 -23.00 -27.70 6.72
N LEU A 155 -22.26 -27.27 7.75
CA LEU A 155 -22.82 -27.14 9.09
C LEU A 155 -23.86 -26.01 9.03
N LEU A 156 -25.05 -26.33 8.52
CA LEU A 156 -26.23 -25.53 8.76
C LEU A 156 -26.55 -25.75 10.23
N ALA A 157 -26.19 -24.80 11.08
CA ALA A 157 -26.74 -24.76 12.43
C ALA A 157 -28.26 -24.74 12.27
N ASP A 158 -28.90 -25.80 12.77
CA ASP A 158 -30.33 -25.99 12.58
C ASP A 158 -31.07 -24.80 13.20
N ARG A 159 -31.91 -24.15 12.39
CA ARG A 159 -32.71 -22.99 12.85
C ARG A 159 -33.69 -23.42 13.96
N GLU A 160 -33.96 -24.72 14.10
CA GLU A 160 -34.84 -25.29 15.13
C GLU A 160 -34.22 -25.22 16.54
N ASP A 161 -32.91 -25.44 16.71
CA ASP A 161 -32.27 -25.41 18.05
C ASP A 161 -32.32 -24.01 18.69
N MET A 162 -32.27 -22.96 17.87
CA MET A 162 -32.37 -21.57 18.35
C MET A 162 -33.78 -21.20 18.85
N ARG A 163 -34.82 -21.94 18.43
CA ARG A 163 -36.21 -21.70 18.84
C ARG A 163 -36.59 -22.42 20.13
N GLU A 164 -35.87 -23.49 20.48
CA GLU A 164 -36.13 -24.32 21.67
C GLU A 164 -35.13 -24.12 22.83
N GLY A 165 -34.13 -23.24 22.68
CA GLY A 165 -33.21 -22.91 23.78
C GLY A 165 -32.28 -24.05 24.19
N ARG A 166 -32.04 -25.02 23.29
CA ARG A 166 -31.12 -26.13 23.57
C ARG A 166 -29.66 -25.66 23.46
N PRO A 167 -28.73 -26.16 24.30
CA PRO A 167 -27.32 -25.89 24.14
C PRO A 167 -26.81 -26.41 22.80
N PHE A 168 -26.07 -25.58 22.06
CA PHE A 168 -25.41 -25.97 20.82
C PHE A 168 -24.40 -27.09 21.11
N ASP A 169 -24.65 -28.29 20.57
CA ASP A 169 -23.71 -29.41 20.60
C ASP A 169 -23.00 -29.52 19.25
N PRO A 170 -21.71 -29.12 19.15
CA PRO A 170 -20.97 -29.13 17.89
C PRO A 170 -20.66 -30.54 17.35
N PHE A 171 -20.95 -31.61 18.11
CA PHE A 171 -20.66 -32.99 17.71
C PHE A 171 -21.92 -33.81 17.37
N ARG A 172 -23.10 -33.22 17.48
CA ARG A 172 -24.36 -33.87 17.10
C ARG A 172 -24.55 -33.77 15.58
N PHE A 173 -23.94 -34.71 14.86
CA PHE A 173 -24.17 -34.86 13.43
C PHE A 173 -25.57 -35.45 13.21
N VAL A 174 -26.52 -34.61 12.78
CA VAL A 174 -27.74 -35.12 12.15
C VAL A 174 -27.35 -35.47 10.72
N GLU A 175 -27.26 -36.76 10.38
CA GLU A 175 -27.29 -37.21 9.00
C GLU A 175 -28.68 -36.92 8.41
N ARG A 176 -28.99 -35.64 8.17
CA ARG A 176 -29.97 -35.29 7.14
C ARG A 176 -29.24 -35.46 5.82
N GLU A 177 -29.84 -36.25 4.94
CA GLU A 177 -29.46 -36.36 3.54
C GLU A 177 -29.39 -34.94 2.97
N VAL A 178 -28.17 -34.39 2.90
CA VAL A 178 -27.95 -33.04 2.37
C VAL A 178 -28.23 -33.18 0.88
N GLU A 179 -29.41 -32.72 0.46
CA GLU A 179 -29.70 -32.50 -0.95
C GLU A 179 -28.50 -31.78 -1.55
N ARG A 180 -27.84 -32.45 -2.50
CA ARG A 180 -26.70 -31.89 -3.22
C ARG A 180 -27.13 -30.50 -3.71
N PRO A 181 -26.35 -29.44 -3.43
CA PRO A 181 -26.70 -28.13 -3.97
C PRO A 181 -26.78 -28.26 -5.50
N LEU A 182 -27.92 -27.87 -6.07
CA LEU A 182 -28.16 -27.88 -7.52
C LEU A 182 -27.13 -27.07 -8.32
N PHE A 183 -26.34 -26.24 -7.63
CA PHE A 183 -25.29 -25.41 -8.22
C PHE A 183 -23.99 -25.49 -7.42
N PRO A 184 -22.83 -25.63 -8.11
CA PRO A 184 -21.53 -25.56 -7.45
C PRO A 184 -21.31 -24.18 -6.82
N ARG A 185 -20.77 -24.15 -5.60
CA ARG A 185 -20.35 -22.91 -4.94
C ARG A 185 -18.94 -22.55 -5.38
N PHE A 186 -18.78 -21.29 -5.76
CA PHE A 186 -17.48 -20.73 -6.10
C PHE A 186 -17.08 -19.70 -5.05
N ARG A 187 -15.81 -19.75 -4.63
CA ARG A 187 -15.17 -18.67 -3.87
C ARG A 187 -14.42 -17.81 -4.87
N ALA A 188 -14.64 -16.50 -4.81
CA ALA A 188 -13.85 -15.55 -5.59
C ALA A 188 -12.60 -15.20 -4.79
N ASP A 189 -11.45 -15.72 -5.20
CA ASP A 189 -10.16 -15.32 -4.69
C ASP A 189 -9.57 -14.27 -5.63
N VAL A 190 -9.15 -13.13 -5.06
CA VAL A 190 -8.61 -12.00 -5.81
C VAL A 190 -7.11 -11.92 -5.57
N ALA A 191 -6.32 -12.12 -6.62
CA ALA A 191 -4.87 -11.98 -6.58
C ALA A 191 -4.41 -10.72 -7.34
N ALA A 192 -3.53 -9.92 -6.74
CA ALA A 192 -2.98 -8.72 -7.37
C ALA A 192 -1.58 -9.02 -7.94
N ARG A 193 -1.34 -8.70 -9.22
CA ARG A 193 -0.04 -8.83 -9.87
C ARG A 193 0.30 -7.57 -10.67
N TYR A 194 1.59 -7.24 -10.76
CA TYR A 194 2.05 -6.20 -11.68
C TYR A 194 1.84 -6.65 -13.12
N CYS A 195 1.32 -5.73 -13.91
CA CYS A 195 1.32 -5.76 -15.36
C CYS A 195 1.99 -4.46 -15.86
#